data_AF-A0A7S1IR76-F1
#
_entry.id   AF-A0A7S1IR76-F1
#
_cell.length_a   1.000
_cell.length_b   1.000
_cell.length_c   1.000
_cell.angle_alpha   90.00
_cell.angle_beta   90.00
_cell.angle_gamma   90.00
#
_symmetry.space_group_name_H-M   'P 1'
#
loop_
_entity.id
_entity.type
_entity.pdbx_description
1 polymer ?
#
loop_
_entity_poly.entity_id
_entity_poly.type
_entity_poly.pdbx_seq_one_letter_code
_entity_poly.pdbx_strand_id
1 'polypeptide(L)'
;DALRCLAKLSATTCSLFLSYEEYHQWLQHLVGQARRVLRDHLGLADPDSHLHFCRLLANLPPTQQLSAVLAAESWAGLASVFTSQSFFAWRTMYRSRPYLLRWWQHWTTCDPSMAKYVPDISSAYVRSHLEMLRATAPGPGSGPRPADKPHALAREVEC
;
A
#
# COMPACT_ATOMS: atom_id res chain seq x y z
N ASP A 1 -10.40 2.72 -15.82
CA ASP A 1 -10.74 2.92 -14.40
C ASP A 1 -10.27 4.22 -13.80
N ALA A 2 -11.14 4.81 -12.97
CA ALA A 2 -10.93 6.06 -12.26
C ALA A 2 -9.77 5.97 -11.24
N LEU A 3 -9.64 4.86 -10.51
CA LEU A 3 -8.54 4.66 -9.54
C LEU A 3 -7.16 4.65 -10.19
N ARG A 4 -7.04 4.09 -11.40
CA ARG A 4 -5.80 4.17 -12.19
C ARG A 4 -5.44 5.62 -12.51
N CYS A 5 -6.43 6.44 -12.88
CA CYS A 5 -6.21 7.85 -13.17
C CYS A 5 -5.80 8.62 -11.92
N LEU A 6 -6.49 8.41 -10.79
CA LEU A 6 -6.13 9.03 -9.51
C LEU A 6 -4.72 8.62 -9.05
N ALA A 7 -4.32 7.35 -9.23
CA ALA A 7 -2.97 6.90 -8.91
C ALA A 7 -1.91 7.60 -9.77
N LYS A 8 -2.18 7.81 -11.07
CA LYS A 8 -1.29 8.59 -11.94
C LYS A 8 -1.22 10.06 -11.54
N LEU A 9 -2.37 10.66 -11.21
CA LEU A 9 -2.44 12.03 -10.72
C LEU A 9 -1.70 12.17 -9.38
N SER A 10 -1.79 11.22 -8.46
CA SER A 10 -1.04 11.27 -7.19
C SER A 10 0.49 11.29 -7.36
N ALA A 11 0.99 10.85 -8.53
CA ALA A 11 2.41 10.86 -8.83
C ALA A 11 2.89 12.21 -9.41
N THR A 12 2.00 13.18 -9.63
CA THR A 12 2.38 14.51 -10.12
C THR A 12 3.15 15.28 -9.07
N THR A 13 4.20 15.98 -9.49
CA THR A 13 5.02 16.83 -8.63
C THR A 13 4.42 18.23 -8.48
N CYS A 14 4.79 18.93 -7.40
CA CYS A 14 4.38 20.32 -7.14
C CYS A 14 4.67 21.29 -8.30
N SER A 15 5.59 20.95 -9.21
CA SER A 15 5.95 21.74 -10.39
C SER A 15 4.85 21.88 -11.44
N LEU A 16 3.77 21.10 -11.36
CA LEU A 16 2.62 21.20 -12.25
C LEU A 16 1.60 22.25 -11.81
N PHE A 17 1.78 22.85 -10.64
CA PHE A 17 0.88 23.83 -10.04
C PHE A 17 1.51 25.23 -10.11
N LEU A 18 0.66 26.26 -10.21
CA LEU A 18 1.12 27.64 -10.29
C LEU A 18 1.64 28.14 -8.93
N SER A 19 1.18 27.53 -7.84
CA SER A 19 1.62 27.84 -6.49
C SER A 19 1.62 26.60 -5.59
N TYR A 20 2.38 26.70 -4.50
CA TYR A 20 2.39 25.69 -3.44
C TYR A 20 1.02 25.57 -2.74
N GLU A 21 0.28 26.67 -2.66
CA GLU A 21 -1.07 26.70 -2.08
C GLU A 21 -2.06 25.90 -2.93
N GLU A 22 -2.03 26.07 -4.25
CA GLU A 22 -2.87 25.32 -5.19
C GLU A 22 -2.57 23.81 -5.12
N TYR A 23 -1.29 23.45 -5.08
CA TYR A 23 -0.86 22.06 -4.88
C TYR A 23 -1.41 21.47 -3.58
N HIS A 24 -1.35 22.23 -2.47
CA HIS A 24 -1.87 21.79 -1.18
C HIS A 24 -3.38 21.61 -1.17
N GLN A 25 -4.13 22.55 -1.74
CA GLN A 25 -5.58 22.43 -1.84
C GLN A 25 -5.96 21.19 -2.67
N TRP A 26 -5.29 20.99 -3.81
CA TRP A 26 -5.48 19.80 -4.63
C TRP A 26 -5.16 18.52 -3.85
N LEU A 27 -4.06 18.50 -3.09
CA LEU A 27 -3.64 17.34 -2.30
C LEU A 27 -4.66 17.02 -1.19
N GLN A 28 -5.17 18.03 -0.49
CA GLN A 28 -6.25 17.85 0.50
C GLN A 28 -7.50 17.25 -0.15
N HIS A 29 -7.89 17.72 -1.34
CA HIS A 29 -9.01 17.14 -2.08
C HIS A 29 -8.74 15.68 -2.49
N LEU A 30 -7.55 15.38 -3.00
CA LEU A 30 -7.16 14.02 -3.40
C LEU A 30 -7.23 13.06 -2.22
N VAL A 31 -6.72 13.47 -1.07
CA VAL A 31 -6.75 12.69 0.17
C VAL A 31 -8.17 12.49 0.68
N GLY A 32 -9.01 13.53 0.63
CA GLY A 32 -10.43 13.42 0.93
C GLY A 32 -11.15 12.40 0.03
N GLN A 33 -10.82 12.35 -1.27
CA GLN A 33 -11.37 11.31 -2.17
C GLN A 33 -10.83 9.92 -1.83
N ALA A 34 -9.53 9.78 -1.56
CA ALA A 34 -8.94 8.51 -1.15
C ALA A 34 -9.58 7.97 0.15
N ARG A 35 -10.01 8.86 1.04
CA ARG A 35 -10.72 8.51 2.27
C ARG A 35 -12.08 7.92 1.96
N ARG A 36 -12.83 8.57 1.06
CA ARG A 36 -14.13 8.07 0.61
C ARG A 36 -14.01 6.68 -0.01
N VAL A 37 -12.95 6.45 -0.79
CA VAL A 37 -12.65 5.12 -1.34
C VAL A 37 -12.45 4.09 -0.23
N LEU A 38 -11.70 4.42 0.84
CA LEU A 38 -11.52 3.53 1.99
C LEU A 38 -12.83 3.27 2.75
N ARG A 39 -13.58 4.33 3.06
CA ARG A 39 -14.80 4.27 3.87
C ARG A 39 -15.92 3.52 3.16
N ASP A 40 -16.09 3.77 1.86
CA ASP A 40 -17.22 3.27 1.08
C ASP A 40 -16.80 2.04 0.23
N HIS A 41 -15.58 1.53 0.41
CA HIS A 41 -14.99 0.39 -0.31
C HIS A 41 -15.09 0.48 -1.85
N LEU A 42 -14.99 1.68 -2.41
CA LEU A 42 -15.28 1.94 -3.82
C LEU A 42 -14.25 1.31 -4.76
N GLY A 43 -14.68 0.31 -5.53
CA GLY A 43 -13.84 -0.34 -6.54
C GLY A 43 -12.69 -1.19 -5.98
N LEU A 44 -12.62 -1.40 -4.65
CA LEU A 44 -11.53 -2.15 -4.02
C LEU A 44 -11.67 -3.68 -4.15
N ALA A 45 -12.81 -4.17 -4.62
CA ALA A 45 -13.04 -5.59 -4.89
C ALA A 45 -12.30 -6.08 -6.15
N ASP A 46 -12.05 -5.20 -7.11
CA ASP A 46 -11.30 -5.51 -8.33
C ASP A 46 -9.77 -5.52 -8.03
N PRO A 47 -9.04 -6.61 -8.35
CA PRO A 47 -7.61 -6.74 -8.06
C PRO A 47 -6.72 -5.62 -8.62
N ASP A 48 -7.00 -5.15 -9.83
CA ASP A 48 -6.18 -4.10 -10.44
C ASP A 48 -6.51 -2.74 -9.85
N SER A 49 -7.78 -2.44 -9.61
CA SER A 49 -8.25 -1.25 -8.90
C SER A 49 -7.69 -1.17 -7.48
N HIS A 50 -7.66 -2.28 -6.74
CA HIS A 50 -7.00 -2.42 -5.45
C HIS A 50 -5.52 -2.01 -5.52
N LEU A 51 -4.78 -2.54 -6.50
CA LEU A 51 -3.37 -2.20 -6.69
C LEU A 51 -3.17 -0.72 -7.04
N HIS A 52 -4.00 -0.16 -7.92
CA HIS A 52 -3.96 1.26 -8.23
C HIS A 52 -4.19 2.12 -6.98
N PHE A 53 -5.10 1.69 -6.11
CA PHE A 53 -5.34 2.38 -4.86
C PHE A 53 -4.16 2.28 -3.88
N CYS A 54 -3.52 1.11 -3.75
CA CYS A 54 -2.28 0.99 -2.95
C CYS A 54 -1.16 1.91 -3.46
N ARG A 55 -1.02 2.04 -4.78
CA ARG A 55 -0.06 2.98 -5.40
C ARG A 55 -0.40 4.42 -5.09
N LEU A 56 -1.68 4.79 -5.17
CA LEU A 56 -2.15 6.13 -4.79
C LEU A 56 -1.74 6.45 -3.36
N LEU A 57 -2.04 5.56 -2.41
CA LEU A 57 -1.68 5.76 -1.00
C LEU A 57 -0.18 6.00 -0.83
N ALA A 58 0.65 5.12 -1.41
CA ALA A 58 2.11 5.22 -1.28
C ALA A 58 2.74 6.47 -1.89
N ASN A 59 2.04 7.16 -2.79
CA ASN A 59 2.50 8.41 -3.39
C ASN A 59 2.05 9.66 -2.61
N LEU A 60 1.11 9.53 -1.66
CA LEU A 60 0.70 10.67 -0.84
C LEU A 60 1.87 11.14 0.03
N PRO A 61 2.29 12.41 -0.10
CA PRO A 61 3.43 12.92 0.64
C PRO A 61 3.10 12.98 2.14
N PRO A 62 3.97 12.43 3.01
CA PRO A 62 3.74 12.44 4.44
C PRO A 62 4.13 13.82 4.99
N THR A 63 3.18 14.76 5.06
CA THR A 63 3.42 16.10 5.60
C THR A 63 2.68 16.29 6.91
N GLN A 64 3.20 17.10 7.83
CA GLN A 64 2.51 17.38 9.10
C GLN A 64 1.16 18.09 8.88
N GLN A 65 1.07 18.96 7.88
CA GLN A 65 -0.19 19.62 7.50
C GLN A 65 -1.24 18.61 7.05
N LEU A 66 -0.84 17.65 6.20
CA LEU A 66 -1.77 16.62 5.73
C LEU A 66 -2.10 15.60 6.82
N SER A 67 -1.13 15.26 7.68
CA SER A 67 -1.34 14.46 8.89
C SER A 67 -2.41 15.06 9.80
N ALA A 68 -2.36 16.37 10.08
CA ALA A 68 -3.36 17.03 10.89
C ALA A 68 -4.77 16.93 10.30
N VAL A 69 -4.91 17.10 8.98
CA VAL A 69 -6.19 16.92 8.26
C VAL A 69 -6.69 15.48 8.37
N LEU A 70 -5.80 14.51 8.22
CA LEU A 70 -6.14 13.08 8.28
C LEU A 70 -6.49 12.60 9.69
N ALA A 71 -5.84 13.16 10.71
CA ALA A 71 -6.08 12.82 12.12
C ALA A 71 -7.50 13.19 12.57
N ALA A 72 -8.02 14.34 12.12
CA ALA A 72 -9.40 14.76 12.39
C ALA A 72 -10.45 13.80 11.79
N GLU A 73 -10.03 12.97 10.84
CA GLU A 73 -10.92 12.23 9.95
C GLU A 73 -10.88 10.71 10.14
N SER A 74 -10.29 10.21 11.24
CA SER A 74 -10.15 8.77 11.55
C SER A 74 -9.42 7.95 10.47
N TRP A 75 -8.62 8.61 9.64
CA TRP A 75 -7.96 8.02 8.48
C TRP A 75 -7.08 6.80 8.81
N ALA A 76 -6.29 6.89 9.88
CA ALA A 76 -5.37 5.83 10.27
C ALA A 76 -6.09 4.52 10.62
N GLY A 77 -7.30 4.59 11.18
CA GLY A 77 -8.11 3.41 11.47
C GLY A 77 -8.69 2.77 10.19
N LEU A 78 -9.16 3.58 9.24
CA LEU A 78 -9.61 3.06 7.94
C LEU A 78 -8.45 2.42 7.17
N ALA A 79 -7.29 3.06 7.17
CA ALA A 79 -6.09 2.55 6.53
C ALA A 79 -5.59 1.26 7.18
N SER A 80 -5.69 1.10 8.51
CA SER A 80 -5.26 -0.12 9.21
C SER A 80 -6.15 -1.30 8.86
N VAL A 81 -7.47 -1.13 8.87
CA VAL A 81 -8.44 -2.15 8.46
C VAL A 81 -8.19 -2.57 7.02
N PHE A 82 -8.08 -1.60 6.10
CA PHE A 82 -7.80 -1.87 4.69
C PHE A 82 -6.47 -2.59 4.50
N THR A 83 -5.41 -2.17 5.19
CA THR A 83 -4.08 -2.78 5.07
C THR A 83 -4.11 -4.24 5.54
N SER A 84 -4.71 -4.51 6.69
CA SER A 84 -4.82 -5.87 7.22
C SER A 84 -5.58 -6.77 6.26
N GLN A 85 -6.72 -6.31 5.72
CA GLN A 85 -7.49 -7.07 4.71
C GLN A 85 -6.69 -7.30 3.43
N SER A 86 -5.94 -6.28 2.97
CA SER A 86 -5.13 -6.35 1.75
C SER A 86 -4.04 -7.41 1.81
N PHE A 87 -3.52 -7.73 2.99
CA PHE A 87 -2.54 -8.81 3.14
C PHE A 87 -3.14 -10.21 2.91
N PHE A 88 -4.43 -10.42 3.19
CA PHE A 88 -5.11 -11.69 2.93
C PHE A 88 -5.63 -11.82 1.50
N ALA A 89 -5.59 -10.74 0.70
CA ALA A 89 -5.91 -10.78 -0.72
C ALA A 89 -4.74 -11.35 -1.55
N TRP A 90 -4.51 -12.67 -1.46
CA TRP A 90 -3.31 -13.33 -2.00
C TRP A 90 -3.00 -13.04 -3.48
N ARG A 91 -4.04 -12.84 -4.31
CA ARG A 91 -3.90 -12.52 -5.74
C ARG A 91 -3.19 -11.18 -6.00
N THR A 92 -3.33 -10.22 -5.09
CA THR A 92 -2.72 -8.87 -5.23
C THR A 92 -1.62 -8.61 -4.22
N MET A 93 -1.58 -9.38 -3.13
CA MET A 93 -0.68 -9.19 -1.99
C MET A 93 0.78 -8.94 -2.38
N TYR A 94 1.33 -9.70 -3.33
CA TYR A 94 2.72 -9.55 -3.75
C TYR A 94 3.00 -8.21 -4.44
N ARG A 95 2.03 -7.69 -5.22
CA ARG A 95 2.13 -6.41 -5.94
C ARG A 95 1.85 -5.23 -5.04
N SER A 96 0.86 -5.35 -4.15
CA SER A 96 0.34 -4.24 -3.34
C SER A 96 1.15 -4.00 -2.05
N ARG A 97 1.68 -5.05 -1.44
CA ARG A 97 2.45 -5.01 -0.18
C ARG A 97 3.56 -3.96 -0.09
N PRO A 98 4.51 -3.84 -1.05
CA PRO A 98 5.59 -2.87 -0.90
C PRO A 98 5.08 -1.43 -0.80
N TYR A 99 3.97 -1.12 -1.47
CA TYR A 99 3.33 0.19 -1.40
C TYR A 99 2.71 0.44 -0.02
N LEU A 100 1.98 -0.54 0.52
CA LEU A 100 1.38 -0.45 1.85
C LEU A 100 2.43 -0.31 2.95
N LEU A 101 3.49 -1.14 2.93
CA LEU A 101 4.55 -1.07 3.92
C LEU A 101 5.31 0.26 3.88
N ARG A 102 5.63 0.75 2.67
CA ARG A 102 6.23 2.07 2.47
C ARG A 102 5.34 3.17 3.03
N TRP A 103 4.04 3.10 2.76
CA TRP A 103 3.08 4.06 3.27
C TRP A 103 3.10 4.11 4.81
N TRP A 104 2.99 2.96 5.46
CA TRP A 104 3.05 2.89 6.93
C TRP A 104 4.35 3.44 7.48
N GLN A 105 5.51 3.08 6.90
CA GLN A 105 6.81 3.60 7.34
C GLN A 105 6.88 5.13 7.32
N HIS A 106 6.43 5.74 6.23
CA HIS A 106 6.46 7.19 6.07
C HIS A 106 5.46 7.90 6.98
N TRP A 107 4.24 7.39 7.05
CA TRP A 107 3.16 8.03 7.78
C TRP A 107 3.29 7.89 9.30
N THR A 108 3.86 6.80 9.82
CA THR A 108 4.16 6.70 11.26
C THR A 108 5.28 7.64 11.69
N THR A 109 6.17 8.03 10.78
CA THR A 109 7.23 9.01 11.07
C THR A 109 6.64 10.42 11.16
N CYS A 110 5.67 10.75 10.31
CA CYS A 110 5.00 12.05 10.30
C CYS A 110 3.87 12.18 11.32
N ASP A 111 3.20 11.09 11.65
CA ASP A 111 2.18 10.98 12.69
C ASP A 111 2.49 9.81 13.63
N PRO A 112 3.21 10.08 14.74
CA PRO A 112 3.50 9.06 15.75
C PRO A 112 2.25 8.41 16.35
N SER A 113 1.08 9.08 16.30
CA SER A 113 -0.17 8.51 16.83
C SER A 113 -0.63 7.27 16.04
N MET A 114 -0.17 7.12 14.80
CA MET A 114 -0.42 5.95 13.96
C MET A 114 0.34 4.70 14.43
N ALA A 115 1.38 4.87 15.25
CA ALA A 115 2.21 3.77 15.74
C ALA A 115 1.39 2.71 16.51
N LYS A 116 0.26 3.09 17.11
CA LYS A 116 -0.65 2.16 17.79
C LYS A 116 -1.22 1.06 16.89
N TYR A 117 -1.28 1.26 15.57
CA TYR A 117 -1.78 0.26 14.62
C TYR A 117 -0.69 -0.68 14.10
N VAL A 118 0.60 -0.32 14.26
CA VAL A 118 1.74 -1.07 13.71
C VAL A 118 1.80 -2.52 14.21
N PRO A 119 1.52 -2.83 15.50
CA PRO A 119 1.51 -4.22 15.97
C PRO A 119 0.48 -5.09 15.23
N ASP A 120 -0.75 -4.58 15.04
CA ASP A 120 -1.83 -5.32 14.37
C ASP A 120 -1.52 -5.56 12.89
N ILE A 121 -0.97 -4.55 12.22
CA ILE A 121 -0.57 -4.61 10.81
C ILE A 121 0.57 -5.61 10.64
N SER A 122 1.57 -5.57 11.53
CA SER A 122 2.70 -6.50 11.51
C SER A 122 2.24 -7.93 11.76
N SER A 123 1.32 -8.13 12.71
CA SER A 123 0.69 -9.43 12.99
C SER A 123 -0.09 -9.96 11.78
N ALA A 124 -0.90 -9.11 11.14
CA ALA A 124 -1.64 -9.46 9.92
C ALA A 124 -0.69 -9.82 8.76
N TYR A 125 0.42 -9.08 8.60
CA TYR A 125 1.43 -9.37 7.60
C TYR A 125 2.08 -10.74 7.81
N VAL A 126 2.57 -11.02 9.03
CA VAL A 126 3.19 -12.31 9.34
C VAL A 126 2.19 -13.45 9.18
N ARG A 127 0.97 -13.31 9.71
CA ARG A 127 -0.07 -14.33 9.61
C ARG A 127 -0.43 -14.65 8.16
N SER A 128 -0.74 -13.64 7.36
CA SER A 128 -1.09 -13.83 5.94
C SER A 128 0.04 -14.50 5.16
N HIS A 129 1.30 -14.18 5.47
CA HIS A 129 2.44 -14.81 4.81
C HIS A 129 2.59 -16.28 5.19
N LEU A 130 2.43 -16.62 6.47
CA LEU A 130 2.44 -18.01 6.93
C LEU A 130 1.30 -18.82 6.32
N GLU A 131 0.09 -18.25 6.22
CA GLU A 131 -1.06 -18.90 5.61
C GLU A 131 -0.85 -19.14 4.11
N MET A 132 -0.33 -18.15 3.39
CA MET A 132 0.05 -18.30 1.99
C MET A 132 1.07 -19.43 1.82
N LEU A 133 2.13 -19.46 2.64
CA LEU A 133 3.15 -20.51 2.58
C LEU A 133 2.56 -21.89 2.84
N ARG A 134 1.67 -22.02 3.84
CA ARG A 134 0.96 -23.28 4.14
C ARG A 134 0.06 -23.72 2.99
N ALA A 135 -0.65 -22.80 2.35
CA ALA A 135 -1.52 -23.12 1.21
C ALA A 135 -0.73 -23.55 -0.04
N THR A 136 0.49 -23.02 -0.21
CA THR A 136 1.41 -23.42 -1.29
C THR A 136 2.33 -24.57 -0.91
N ALA A 137 2.25 -25.06 0.33
CA ALA A 137 3.11 -26.13 0.80
C ALA A 137 2.79 -27.42 0.04
N PRO A 138 3.80 -28.17 -0.41
CA PRO A 138 3.59 -29.49 -0.96
C PRO A 138 2.91 -30.37 0.10
N GLY A 139 1.83 -31.07 -0.27
CA GLY A 139 1.09 -31.92 0.67
C GLY A 139 1.97 -33.04 1.25
N PRO A 140 1.60 -33.63 2.41
CA PRO A 140 2.31 -34.76 2.98
C PRO A 140 2.18 -35.97 2.03
N GLY A 141 3.12 -36.11 1.11
CA GLY A 141 3.07 -37.11 0.03
C GLY A 141 3.76 -36.69 -1.28
N SER A 142 4.02 -35.40 -1.50
CA SER A 142 4.91 -34.98 -2.59
C SER A 142 6.37 -35.17 -2.15
N GLY A 143 7.09 -36.07 -2.81
CA GLY A 143 8.50 -36.34 -2.54
C GLY A 143 9.40 -35.09 -2.60
N PRO A 144 10.67 -35.21 -2.15
CA PRO A 144 11.59 -34.08 -2.05
C PRO A 144 11.67 -33.34 -3.40
N ARG A 145 11.43 -32.02 -3.35
CA ARG A 145 11.58 -31.13 -4.49
C ARG A 145 13.04 -31.26 -4.96
N PRO A 146 13.30 -31.54 -6.25
CA PRO A 146 14.68 -31.63 -6.74
C PRO A 146 15.35 -30.28 -6.47
N ALA A 147 16.46 -30.36 -5.73
CA ALA A 147 17.16 -29.24 -5.16
C ALA A 147 17.42 -28.11 -6.16
N ASP A 148 17.40 -26.89 -5.61
CA ASP A 148 17.97 -25.66 -6.15
C ASP A 148 18.98 -25.89 -7.29
N LYS A 149 18.54 -25.59 -8.51
CA LYS A 149 19.49 -25.17 -9.54
C LYS A 149 19.70 -23.67 -9.35
N PRO A 150 20.89 -23.20 -8.92
CA PRO A 150 21.21 -21.79 -9.00
C PRO A 150 21.29 -21.44 -10.49
N HIS A 151 20.18 -20.96 -11.06
CA HIS A 151 20.20 -20.35 -12.37
C HIS A 151 20.96 -19.02 -12.25
N ALA A 152 22.18 -19.06 -12.77
CA ALA A 152 23.03 -17.93 -13.04
C ALA A 152 22.22 -16.78 -13.68
N LEU A 153 21.98 -15.73 -12.90
CA LEU A 153 21.61 -14.40 -13.36
C LEU A 153 22.63 -13.43 -12.76
N ALA A 154 23.86 -13.52 -13.24
CA ALA A 154 24.85 -12.45 -13.12
C ALA A 154 25.97 -12.74 -14.10
N ARG A 155 25.90 -12.11 -15.28
CA ARG A 155 27.01 -11.43 -15.95
C ARG A 155 26.51 -10.92 -17.29
N GLU A 156 26.05 -9.67 -17.28
CA GLU A 156 26.16 -8.74 -18.41
C GLU A 156 25.80 -7.34 -17.90
N VAL A 157 26.76 -6.73 -17.20
CA VAL A 157 27.04 -5.28 -17.27
C VAL A 157 28.52 -5.14 -16.93
N GLU A 158 29.39 -5.20 -17.95
CA GLU A 158 30.75 -4.64 -17.89
C GLU A 158 30.74 -3.38 -18.77
N CYS A 159 31.47 -2.36 -18.30
CA CYS A 159 31.55 -0.99 -18.79
C CYS A 159 31.80 -0.81 -20.29
#